data_AF-A0A232M4I9-F1
#
_entry.id   AF-A0A232M4I9-F1
#
_cell.length_a   1.000
_cell.length_b   1.000
_cell.length_c   1.000
_cell.angle_alpha   90.00
_cell.angle_beta   90.00
_cell.angle_gamma   90.00
#
_symmetry.space_group_name_H-M   'P 1'
#
loop_
_entity.id
_entity.type
_entity.pdbx_description
1 polymer ?
#
loop_
_entity_poly.entity_id
_entity_poly.type
_entity_poly.pdbx_seq_one_letter_code
_entity_poly.pdbx_strand_id
1 'polypeptide(L)'
;MIDQHLVQKTCARLTLQYGSHLCHRDCHGWTDGPEPPKHVVQDLTIVAILIELWRGLYGVKPALEKEQSTNQLQGAAASSSKEVPGCFSFVDVACGNGVVVYVLLMEGYDGFGIDACGRRAWSTYPQRVQDRLRKAIYVPKPFVDAMSGVDVTTNSLDLGIEVVTCTSMFSMNTFIISNHADELTVWTPLMATLANPVSPLPFLAIPCCSHSLTGAPYWYPPPSRKPIGLDDATRGSPPQKKDEETNKQAEENENEELERNPQPASGDLKKLRASKMAAMAAQIDLAVPSPSRYACLTAKTVSISEELGYSIHTSQVQLPSLRNTVIVGVRRQQSSLSSSSKEVSPRDEGESLSDTALAIVQRECEREGGIEEAAKIWIERVKEFHMKNHNSAGGSGNEMASMGLRRRDIEV
;
A
#
# COMPACT_ATOMS: atom_id res chain seq x y z
N MET A 1 7.34 -15.94 -8.94
CA MET A 1 8.16 -14.74 -9.26
C MET A 1 7.62 -14.14 -10.54
N ILE A 2 7.50 -12.81 -10.64
CA ILE A 2 6.99 -12.14 -11.84
C ILE A 2 8.09 -12.14 -12.90
N ASP A 3 7.82 -12.72 -14.07
CA ASP A 3 8.78 -12.79 -15.18
C ASP A 3 8.87 -11.41 -15.87
N GLN A 4 10.02 -10.75 -15.74
CA GLN A 4 10.24 -9.41 -16.30
C GLN A 4 10.14 -9.38 -17.82
N HIS A 5 10.55 -10.44 -18.52
CA HIS A 5 10.47 -10.51 -19.97
C HIS A 5 9.00 -10.60 -20.43
N LEU A 6 8.18 -11.39 -19.73
CA LEU A 6 6.75 -11.43 -19.99
C LEU A 6 6.07 -10.08 -19.68
N VAL A 7 6.43 -9.42 -18.59
CA VAL A 7 5.91 -8.09 -18.25
C VAL A 7 6.25 -7.07 -19.34
N GLN A 8 7.49 -7.06 -19.84
CA GLN A 8 7.90 -6.15 -20.92
C GLN A 8 7.11 -6.43 -22.22
N LYS A 9 6.95 -7.70 -22.58
CA LYS A 9 6.16 -8.11 -23.75
C LYS A 9 4.70 -7.67 -23.62
N THR A 10 4.08 -7.89 -22.46
CA THR A 10 2.70 -7.48 -22.19
C THR A 10 2.57 -5.96 -22.18
N CYS A 11 3.51 -5.23 -21.58
CA CYS A 11 3.51 -3.76 -21.57
C CYS A 11 3.63 -3.20 -23.00
N ALA A 12 4.49 -3.76 -23.85
CA ALA A 12 4.60 -3.35 -25.25
C ALA A 12 3.29 -3.55 -26.02
N ARG A 13 2.60 -4.69 -25.81
CA ARG A 13 1.28 -4.96 -26.38
C ARG A 13 0.24 -3.92 -25.91
N LEU A 14 0.17 -3.68 -24.62
CA LEU A 14 -0.78 -2.71 -24.04
C LEU A 14 -0.51 -1.30 -24.56
N THR A 15 0.76 -0.92 -24.71
CA THR A 15 1.17 0.38 -25.28
C THR A 15 0.71 0.53 -26.72
N LEU A 16 0.89 -0.51 -27.55
CA LEU A 16 0.42 -0.51 -28.93
C LEU A 16 -1.12 -0.39 -29.01
N GLN A 17 -1.83 -1.09 -28.13
CA GLN A 17 -3.28 -1.20 -28.18
C GLN A 17 -4.02 0.00 -27.57
N TYR A 18 -3.52 0.53 -26.45
CA TYR A 18 -4.21 1.57 -25.67
C TYR A 18 -3.50 2.92 -25.69
N GLY A 19 -2.21 2.97 -26.04
CA GLY A 19 -1.38 4.17 -25.92
C GLY A 19 -1.96 5.38 -26.63
N SER A 20 -2.20 5.29 -27.94
CA SER A 20 -2.72 6.40 -28.75
C SER A 20 -4.05 6.95 -28.22
N HIS A 21 -4.95 6.07 -27.82
CA HIS A 21 -6.27 6.42 -27.34
C HIS A 21 -6.26 7.09 -25.96
N LEU A 22 -5.37 6.67 -25.07
CA LEU A 22 -5.20 7.27 -23.74
C LEU A 22 -4.54 8.66 -23.83
N CYS A 23 -3.60 8.85 -24.77
CA CYS A 23 -2.98 10.17 -24.99
C CYS A 23 -3.98 11.26 -25.34
N HIS A 24 -4.94 10.95 -26.22
CA HIS A 24 -5.95 11.92 -26.66
C HIS A 24 -7.01 12.22 -25.59
N ARG A 25 -7.17 11.33 -24.58
CA ARG A 25 -8.21 11.44 -23.56
C ARG A 25 -7.72 12.06 -22.25
N ASP A 26 -6.52 11.73 -21.81
CA ASP A 26 -5.98 12.20 -20.52
C ASP A 26 -5.22 13.54 -20.63
N CYS A 27 -4.89 13.99 -21.85
CA CYS A 27 -4.12 15.21 -22.08
C CYS A 27 -4.92 16.24 -22.89
N HIS A 28 -5.57 17.19 -22.20
CA HIS A 28 -6.09 18.39 -22.86
C HIS A 28 -4.93 19.18 -23.48
N GLY A 29 -4.79 19.13 -24.80
CA GLY A 29 -3.79 19.90 -25.55
C GLY A 29 -2.51 19.15 -25.93
N TRP A 30 -2.49 17.81 -25.90
CA TRP A 30 -1.37 17.08 -26.50
C TRP A 30 -1.48 17.10 -28.03
N THR A 31 -0.64 17.94 -28.63
CA THR A 31 -0.40 18.04 -30.07
C THR A 31 0.60 16.98 -30.51
N ASP A 32 0.13 16.02 -31.32
CA ASP A 32 0.87 15.21 -32.31
C ASP A 32 2.31 14.77 -31.93
N GLY A 33 2.50 14.15 -30.77
CA GLY A 33 3.70 13.36 -30.48
C GLY A 33 3.51 11.89 -30.89
N PRO A 34 4.58 11.14 -31.20
CA PRO A 34 4.46 9.71 -31.52
C PRO A 34 4.36 8.80 -30.28
N GLU A 35 4.68 9.28 -29.08
CA GLU A 35 4.82 8.46 -27.87
C GLU A 35 3.90 8.89 -26.72
N PRO A 36 3.33 7.95 -25.95
CA PRO A 36 2.46 8.28 -24.84
C PRO A 36 3.18 9.01 -23.69
N PRO A 37 2.45 9.86 -22.94
CA PRO A 37 2.99 10.52 -21.75
C PRO A 37 3.58 9.51 -20.77
N LYS A 38 4.67 9.90 -20.08
CA LYS A 38 5.39 9.04 -19.11
C LYS A 38 4.47 8.36 -18.08
N HIS A 39 3.44 9.07 -17.62
CA HIS A 39 2.50 8.54 -16.63
C HIS A 39 1.58 7.46 -17.22
N VAL A 40 1.18 7.58 -18.48
CA VAL A 40 0.41 6.54 -19.19
C VAL A 40 1.26 5.28 -19.34
N VAL A 41 2.54 5.42 -19.74
CA VAL A 41 3.47 4.28 -19.82
C VAL A 41 3.68 3.61 -18.45
N GLN A 42 3.74 4.41 -17.39
CA GLN A 42 3.85 3.90 -16.02
C GLN A 42 2.61 3.07 -15.64
N ASP A 43 1.40 3.61 -15.86
CA ASP A 43 0.14 2.92 -15.57
C ASP A 43 0.01 1.62 -16.40
N LEU A 44 0.36 1.65 -17.69
CA LEU A 44 0.35 0.47 -18.55
C LEU A 44 1.35 -0.61 -18.11
N THR A 45 2.50 -0.21 -17.58
CA THR A 45 3.49 -1.16 -17.03
C THR A 45 2.94 -1.82 -15.77
N ILE A 46 2.24 -1.09 -14.92
CA ILE A 46 1.58 -1.63 -13.72
C ILE A 46 0.50 -2.63 -14.12
N VAL A 47 -0.31 -2.30 -15.13
CA VAL A 47 -1.30 -3.23 -15.68
C VAL A 47 -0.62 -4.51 -16.20
N ALA A 48 0.51 -4.39 -16.92
CA ALA A 48 1.25 -5.56 -17.38
C ALA A 48 1.75 -6.45 -16.23
N ILE A 49 2.24 -5.85 -15.15
CA ILE A 49 2.64 -6.57 -13.93
C ILE A 49 1.46 -7.31 -13.33
N LEU A 50 0.30 -6.66 -13.20
CA LEU A 50 -0.92 -7.26 -12.65
C LEU A 50 -1.39 -8.43 -13.50
N ILE A 51 -1.40 -8.30 -14.84
CA ILE A 51 -1.78 -9.38 -15.75
C ILE A 51 -0.87 -10.60 -15.57
N GLU A 52 0.45 -10.41 -15.57
CA GLU A 52 1.40 -11.52 -15.41
C GLU A 52 1.35 -12.12 -14.01
N LEU A 53 1.15 -11.29 -12.99
CA LEU A 53 0.97 -11.73 -11.62
C LEU A 53 -0.28 -12.60 -11.49
N TRP A 54 -1.43 -12.14 -11.99
CA TRP A 54 -2.69 -12.86 -11.92
C TRP A 54 -2.72 -14.11 -12.79
N ARG A 55 -1.98 -14.12 -13.91
CA ARG A 55 -1.75 -15.34 -14.69
C ARG A 55 -1.06 -16.41 -13.84
N GLY A 56 -0.07 -16.04 -13.02
CA GLY A 56 0.60 -16.95 -12.09
C GLY A 56 -0.26 -17.34 -10.88
N LEU A 57 -0.97 -16.38 -10.28
CA LEU A 57 -1.74 -16.60 -9.04
C LEU A 57 -3.07 -17.33 -9.28
N TYR A 58 -3.77 -17.00 -10.36
CA TYR A 58 -5.15 -17.47 -10.61
C TYR A 58 -5.29 -18.25 -11.92
N GLY A 59 -4.24 -18.38 -12.74
CA GLY A 59 -4.33 -19.03 -14.05
C GLY A 59 -5.18 -18.28 -15.07
N VAL A 60 -5.55 -17.04 -14.79
CA VAL A 60 -6.40 -16.21 -15.66
C VAL A 60 -5.59 -15.55 -16.77
N LYS A 61 -6.24 -15.31 -17.90
CA LYS A 61 -5.67 -14.58 -19.04
C LYS A 61 -6.64 -13.48 -19.50
N PRO A 62 -6.12 -12.44 -20.18
CA PRO A 62 -6.96 -11.45 -20.86
C PRO A 62 -7.97 -12.10 -21.82
N ALA A 63 -9.12 -11.45 -22.02
CA ALA A 63 -10.21 -11.95 -22.85
C ALA A 63 -9.76 -12.29 -24.29
N LEU A 64 -8.97 -11.41 -24.92
CA LEU A 64 -8.46 -11.61 -26.28
C LEU A 64 -7.60 -12.88 -26.43
N GLU A 65 -6.86 -13.26 -25.39
CA GLU A 65 -6.03 -14.48 -25.40
C GLU A 65 -6.88 -15.74 -25.19
N LYS A 66 -8.00 -15.63 -24.46
CA LYS A 66 -8.95 -16.73 -24.26
C LYS A 66 -9.64 -17.10 -25.58
N GLU A 67 -10.07 -16.11 -26.35
CA GLU A 67 -10.76 -16.32 -27.63
C GLU A 67 -9.86 -16.97 -28.70
N GLN A 68 -8.59 -16.58 -28.75
CA GLN A 68 -7.61 -17.17 -29.68
C GLN A 68 -7.28 -18.63 -29.36
N SER A 69 -7.25 -18.99 -28.07
CA SER A 69 -7.01 -20.37 -27.64
C SER A 69 -8.21 -21.27 -27.87
N THR A 70 -9.45 -20.76 -27.72
CA THR A 70 -10.67 -21.51 -28.10
C THR A 70 -10.79 -21.73 -29.61
N ASN A 71 -10.35 -20.77 -30.43
CA ASN A 71 -10.41 -20.90 -31.89
C ASN A 71 -9.34 -21.85 -32.48
N GLN A 72 -8.26 -22.15 -31.74
CA GLN A 72 -7.25 -23.14 -32.17
C GLN A 72 -7.53 -24.57 -31.68
N LEU A 73 -8.38 -24.75 -30.66
CA LEU A 73 -8.70 -26.06 -30.05
C LEU A 73 -9.98 -26.72 -30.60
N GLN A 74 -10.52 -26.23 -31.73
CA GLN A 74 -11.66 -26.83 -32.43
C GLN A 74 -11.32 -28.16 -33.17
N GLY A 75 -10.50 -29.01 -32.54
CA GLY A 75 -10.07 -30.30 -33.07
C GLY A 75 -9.56 -31.33 -32.04
N ALA A 76 -9.56 -31.04 -30.73
CA ALA A 76 -9.14 -32.04 -29.73
C ALA A 76 -10.11 -32.07 -28.54
N ALA A 77 -10.57 -33.29 -28.23
CA ALA A 77 -11.64 -33.61 -27.30
C ALA A 77 -11.48 -32.95 -25.91
N ALA A 78 -12.64 -32.57 -25.36
CA ALA A 78 -12.82 -32.04 -24.02
C ALA A 78 -12.14 -32.93 -22.97
N SER A 79 -10.97 -32.50 -22.48
CA SER A 79 -10.37 -33.03 -21.26
C SER A 79 -10.73 -32.09 -20.11
N SER A 80 -11.23 -32.71 -19.05
CA SER A 80 -11.73 -32.13 -17.80
C SER A 80 -11.20 -30.73 -17.49
N SER A 81 -12.07 -29.73 -17.64
CA SER A 81 -11.89 -28.42 -17.04
C SER A 81 -11.70 -28.63 -15.54
N LYS A 82 -10.46 -28.52 -15.06
CA LYS A 82 -10.23 -28.12 -13.66
C LYS A 82 -11.11 -26.89 -13.46
N GLU A 83 -12.05 -26.96 -12.54
CA GLU A 83 -12.88 -25.82 -12.15
C GLU A 83 -11.95 -24.61 -12.02
N VAL A 84 -12.17 -23.59 -12.85
CA VAL A 84 -11.44 -22.34 -12.75
C VAL A 84 -11.75 -21.82 -11.35
N PRO A 85 -10.77 -21.71 -10.44
CA PRO A 85 -11.03 -21.19 -9.11
C PRO A 85 -11.72 -19.84 -9.25
N GLY A 86 -12.84 -19.68 -8.54
CA GLY A 86 -13.91 -18.73 -8.83
C GLY A 86 -13.46 -17.32 -9.24
N CYS A 87 -14.28 -16.69 -10.09
CA CYS A 87 -14.13 -15.31 -10.55
C CYS A 87 -13.65 -14.39 -9.41
N PHE A 88 -12.43 -13.88 -9.52
CA PHE A 88 -11.91 -12.86 -8.61
C PHE A 88 -12.21 -11.48 -9.18
N SER A 89 -12.40 -10.51 -8.30
CA SER A 89 -12.53 -9.09 -8.65
C SER A 89 -11.28 -8.34 -8.20
N PHE A 90 -10.97 -7.21 -8.82
CA PHE A 90 -9.97 -6.28 -8.29
C PHE A 90 -10.61 -5.01 -7.74
N VAL A 91 -9.86 -4.31 -6.91
CA VAL A 91 -10.16 -2.95 -6.46
C VAL A 91 -8.88 -2.11 -6.51
N ASP A 92 -8.94 -0.97 -7.19
CA ASP A 92 -7.84 0.00 -7.21
C ASP A 92 -8.15 1.14 -6.24
N VAL A 93 -7.44 1.17 -5.11
CA VAL A 93 -7.60 2.19 -4.08
C VAL A 93 -6.70 3.38 -4.40
N ALA A 94 -7.30 4.58 -4.41
CA ALA A 94 -6.68 5.80 -4.93
C ALA A 94 -6.32 5.69 -6.43
N CYS A 95 -7.29 5.26 -7.23
CA CYS A 95 -7.10 4.93 -8.65
C CYS A 95 -6.77 6.15 -9.55
N GLY A 96 -6.81 7.38 -9.03
CA GLY A 96 -6.36 8.58 -9.73
C GLY A 96 -7.08 8.79 -11.06
N ASN A 97 -6.31 8.89 -12.16
CA ASN A 97 -6.86 9.08 -13.51
C ASN A 97 -7.76 7.92 -13.96
N GLY A 98 -7.68 6.73 -13.35
CA GLY A 98 -8.48 5.57 -13.68
C GLY A 98 -7.92 4.74 -14.85
N VAL A 99 -6.70 5.00 -15.34
CA VAL A 99 -6.10 4.27 -16.48
C VAL A 99 -5.95 2.78 -16.17
N VAL A 100 -5.44 2.42 -14.99
CA VAL A 100 -5.27 1.02 -14.57
C VAL A 100 -6.62 0.29 -14.60
N VAL A 101 -7.66 0.89 -14.00
CA VAL A 101 -9.02 0.35 -13.97
C VAL A 101 -9.59 0.21 -15.39
N TYR A 102 -9.47 1.25 -16.21
CA TYR A 102 -9.92 1.25 -17.60
C TYR A 102 -9.30 0.08 -18.38
N VAL A 103 -7.98 -0.05 -18.38
CA VAL A 103 -7.30 -1.08 -19.18
C VAL A 103 -7.65 -2.48 -18.68
N LEU A 104 -7.68 -2.70 -17.36
CA LEU A 104 -8.04 -4.02 -16.80
C LEU A 104 -9.48 -4.43 -17.17
N LEU A 105 -10.44 -3.50 -17.10
CA LEU A 105 -11.81 -3.76 -17.56
C LEU A 105 -11.86 -4.06 -19.06
N MET A 106 -11.08 -3.32 -19.87
CA MET A 106 -11.00 -3.56 -21.32
C MET A 106 -10.33 -4.90 -21.67
N GLU A 107 -9.40 -5.38 -20.83
CA GLU A 107 -8.76 -6.70 -20.96
C GLU A 107 -9.65 -7.84 -20.42
N GLY A 108 -10.83 -7.53 -19.87
CA GLY A 108 -11.85 -8.49 -19.47
C GLY A 108 -11.74 -8.97 -18.01
N TYR A 109 -11.02 -8.24 -17.17
CA TYR A 109 -11.02 -8.45 -15.72
C TYR A 109 -12.21 -7.71 -15.09
N ASP A 110 -12.80 -8.26 -14.03
CA ASP A 110 -13.84 -7.57 -13.27
C ASP A 110 -13.24 -6.81 -12.07
N GLY A 111 -13.74 -5.61 -11.83
CA GLY A 111 -13.30 -4.78 -10.72
C GLY A 111 -13.76 -3.34 -10.80
N PHE A 112 -13.33 -2.52 -9.86
CA PHE A 112 -13.66 -1.09 -9.80
C PHE A 112 -12.52 -0.28 -9.18
N GLY A 113 -12.53 1.03 -9.39
CA GLY A 113 -11.61 1.97 -8.77
C GLY A 113 -12.32 2.94 -7.85
N ILE A 114 -11.63 3.36 -6.79
CA ILE A 114 -12.07 4.46 -5.94
C ILE A 114 -11.02 5.55 -5.87
N ASP A 115 -11.44 6.81 -5.88
CA ASP A 115 -10.59 7.96 -5.60
C ASP A 115 -11.38 9.00 -4.80
N ALA A 116 -10.70 9.71 -3.90
CA ALA A 116 -11.32 10.77 -3.11
C ALA A 116 -11.88 11.91 -3.98
N CYS A 117 -11.33 12.08 -5.20
CA CYS A 117 -11.81 13.04 -6.19
C CYS A 117 -12.13 12.38 -7.53
N GLY A 118 -13.32 12.68 -8.06
CA GLY A 118 -13.60 12.41 -9.47
C GLY A 118 -12.64 13.18 -10.36
N ARG A 119 -11.94 12.49 -11.26
CA ARG A 119 -10.99 13.11 -12.19
C ARG A 119 -11.67 13.39 -13.52
N ARG A 120 -11.26 14.48 -14.19
CA ARG A 120 -11.78 14.84 -15.53
C ARG A 120 -11.60 13.73 -16.56
N ALA A 121 -10.52 12.95 -16.44
CA ALA A 121 -10.26 11.78 -17.27
C ALA A 121 -11.44 10.79 -17.29
N TRP A 122 -12.17 10.64 -16.17
CA TRP A 122 -13.21 9.63 -16.03
C TRP A 122 -14.34 9.81 -17.04
N SER A 123 -14.78 11.06 -17.29
CA SER A 123 -15.86 11.35 -18.25
C SER A 123 -15.49 11.01 -19.69
N THR A 124 -14.21 10.79 -19.98
CA THR A 124 -13.73 10.41 -21.31
C THR A 124 -13.79 8.89 -21.53
N TYR A 125 -13.93 8.07 -20.48
CA TYR A 125 -13.97 6.62 -20.63
C TYR A 125 -15.35 6.12 -21.10
N PRO A 126 -15.45 4.92 -21.69
CA PRO A 126 -16.75 4.33 -22.02
C PRO A 126 -17.65 4.22 -20.79
N GLN A 127 -18.98 4.31 -20.94
CA GLN A 127 -19.93 4.31 -19.83
C GLN A 127 -19.70 3.12 -18.87
N ARG A 128 -19.47 1.92 -19.42
CA ARG A 128 -19.19 0.71 -18.63
C ARG A 128 -17.98 0.84 -17.68
N VAL A 129 -17.04 1.73 -17.97
CA VAL A 129 -15.86 2.01 -17.12
C VAL A 129 -16.19 3.13 -16.14
N GLN A 130 -16.92 4.15 -16.57
CA GLN A 130 -17.41 5.22 -15.68
C GLN A 130 -18.22 4.65 -14.52
N ASP A 131 -19.09 3.67 -14.80
CA ASP A 131 -19.92 2.99 -13.78
C ASP A 131 -19.08 2.17 -12.78
N ARG A 132 -17.79 1.95 -13.07
CA ARG A 132 -16.83 1.21 -12.23
C ARG A 132 -15.77 2.14 -11.61
N LEU A 133 -15.92 3.46 -11.74
CA LEU A 133 -15.07 4.47 -11.10
C LEU A 133 -15.92 5.26 -10.11
N ARG A 134 -15.60 5.20 -8.83
CA ARG A 134 -16.41 5.82 -7.78
C ARG A 134 -15.62 6.91 -7.06
N LYS A 135 -16.26 8.07 -6.90
CA LYS A 135 -15.75 9.14 -6.05
C LYS A 135 -16.08 8.79 -4.61
N ALA A 136 -15.14 8.16 -3.91
CA ALA A 136 -15.34 7.66 -2.56
C ALA A 136 -14.06 7.79 -1.73
N ILE A 137 -14.23 7.96 -0.41
CA ILE A 137 -13.13 8.01 0.54
C ILE A 137 -13.15 6.76 1.40
N TYR A 138 -12.02 6.05 1.43
CA TYR A 138 -11.84 4.92 2.32
C TYR A 138 -11.58 5.40 3.74
N VAL A 139 -12.39 4.94 4.69
CA VAL A 139 -12.13 5.13 6.12
C VAL A 139 -11.85 3.77 6.76
N PRO A 140 -10.67 3.57 7.38
CA PRO A 140 -10.32 2.31 8.03
C PRO A 140 -11.32 1.91 9.11
N LYS A 141 -11.70 0.63 9.15
CA LYS A 141 -12.65 0.09 10.14
C LYS A 141 -12.30 0.44 11.60
N PRO A 142 -11.03 0.35 12.06
CA PRO A 142 -10.68 0.72 13.43
C PRO A 142 -10.99 2.18 13.76
N PHE A 143 -10.91 3.08 12.78
CA PHE A 143 -11.27 4.49 12.97
C PHE A 143 -12.79 4.70 12.97
N VAL A 144 -13.53 3.92 12.19
CA VAL A 144 -15.00 3.92 12.24
C VAL A 144 -15.48 3.43 13.61
N ASP A 145 -14.95 2.29 14.07
CA ASP A 145 -15.35 1.67 15.33
C ASP A 145 -15.00 2.56 16.54
N ALA A 146 -13.86 3.24 16.53
CA ALA A 146 -13.46 4.19 17.58
C ALA A 146 -14.33 5.45 17.65
N MET A 147 -15.09 5.75 16.59
CA MET A 147 -15.99 6.90 16.51
C MET A 147 -17.44 6.53 16.83
N SER A 148 -17.70 5.33 17.39
CA SER A 148 -19.02 4.81 17.75
C SER A 148 -19.82 5.82 18.60
N GLY A 149 -20.70 6.55 17.91
CA GLY A 149 -21.36 7.78 18.39
C GLY A 149 -21.64 8.74 17.23
N VAL A 150 -20.84 8.65 16.16
CA VAL A 150 -21.13 9.17 14.83
C VAL A 150 -21.73 8.02 14.01
N ASP A 151 -22.94 8.17 13.51
CA ASP A 151 -23.53 7.17 12.62
C ASP A 151 -22.74 7.21 11.29
N VAL A 152 -21.79 6.29 11.12
CA VAL A 152 -20.99 6.13 9.88
C VAL A 152 -21.77 5.27 8.87
N THR A 153 -23.09 5.36 8.87
CA THR A 153 -23.87 5.06 7.67
C THR A 153 -23.69 6.22 6.68
N THR A 154 -23.89 5.92 5.40
CA THR A 154 -23.71 6.81 4.23
C THR A 154 -24.33 8.22 4.34
N ASN A 155 -25.14 8.50 5.38
CA ASN A 155 -25.87 9.75 5.56
C ASN A 155 -25.51 10.59 6.80
N SER A 156 -24.61 10.19 7.73
CA SER A 156 -24.39 10.95 8.98
C SER A 156 -22.96 11.44 9.27
N LEU A 157 -22.04 11.38 8.32
CA LEU A 157 -20.86 12.26 8.37
C LEU A 157 -21.21 13.72 7.98
N ASP A 158 -22.38 13.97 7.38
CA ASP A 158 -22.80 15.28 6.83
C ASP A 158 -21.72 15.92 5.92
N LEU A 159 -20.96 15.07 5.23
CA LEU A 159 -19.84 15.46 4.37
C LEU A 159 -20.19 15.48 2.88
N GLY A 160 -21.41 15.10 2.48
CA GLY A 160 -21.80 15.05 1.06
C GLY A 160 -20.92 14.13 0.19
N ILE A 161 -20.21 13.17 0.78
CA ILE A 161 -19.31 12.21 0.09
C ILE A 161 -19.69 10.78 0.46
N GLU A 162 -19.63 9.88 -0.53
CA GLU A 162 -19.68 8.44 -0.29
C GLU A 162 -18.45 8.00 0.52
N VAL A 163 -18.67 7.70 1.80
CA VAL A 163 -17.67 7.06 2.66
C VAL A 163 -17.79 5.55 2.51
N VAL A 164 -16.68 4.91 2.19
CA VAL A 164 -16.61 3.47 1.99
C VAL A 164 -15.70 2.85 3.04
N THR A 165 -16.09 1.67 3.53
CA THR A 165 -15.37 0.94 4.56
C THR A 165 -15.04 -0.46 4.08
N CYS A 166 -14.02 -1.05 4.71
CA CYS A 166 -13.49 -2.36 4.36
C CYS A 166 -14.57 -3.46 4.23
N THR A 167 -15.57 -3.45 5.11
CA THR A 167 -16.62 -4.49 5.19
C THR A 167 -17.68 -4.36 4.08
N SER A 168 -17.86 -3.18 3.48
CA SER A 168 -18.82 -2.97 2.38
C SER A 168 -18.19 -3.07 0.98
N MET A 169 -16.86 -3.04 0.89
CA MET A 169 -16.14 -2.92 -0.38
C MET A 169 -15.61 -4.24 -0.95
N PHE A 170 -15.15 -5.16 -0.11
CA PHE A 170 -14.35 -6.29 -0.57
C PHE A 170 -15.12 -7.60 -0.49
N SER A 171 -15.33 -8.24 -1.64
CA SER A 171 -15.76 -9.64 -1.67
C SER A 171 -14.59 -10.54 -1.23
N MET A 172 -14.89 -11.77 -0.79
CA MET A 172 -13.88 -12.72 -0.30
C MET A 172 -12.77 -13.04 -1.34
N ASN A 173 -13.03 -12.83 -2.64
CA ASN A 173 -12.08 -13.05 -3.73
C ASN A 173 -11.68 -11.72 -4.39
N THR A 174 -11.20 -10.76 -3.60
CA THR A 174 -10.77 -9.44 -4.11
C THR A 174 -9.25 -9.30 -4.08
N PHE A 175 -8.66 -8.79 -5.17
CA PHE A 175 -7.26 -8.37 -5.21
C PHE A 175 -7.17 -6.85 -5.05
N ILE A 176 -6.40 -6.38 -4.06
CA ILE A 176 -6.24 -4.95 -3.78
C ILE A 176 -5.04 -4.39 -4.56
N ILE A 177 -5.29 -3.35 -5.35
CA ILE A 177 -4.26 -2.56 -6.03
C ILE A 177 -4.13 -1.25 -5.26
N SER A 178 -2.94 -1.00 -4.74
CA SER A 178 -2.56 0.19 -4.00
C SER A 178 -1.41 0.88 -4.76
N ASN A 179 -1.72 1.33 -5.97
CA ASN A 179 -0.77 2.01 -6.85
C ASN A 179 -0.58 3.46 -6.41
N HIS A 180 0.57 3.80 -5.84
CA HIS A 180 0.86 5.16 -5.38
C HIS A 180 -0.24 5.73 -4.46
N ALA A 181 -0.80 4.88 -3.59
CA ALA A 181 -1.99 5.19 -2.81
C ALA A 181 -1.75 6.15 -1.62
N ASP A 182 -0.63 6.88 -1.62
CA ASP A 182 -0.24 7.88 -0.64
C ASP A 182 -0.50 7.44 0.82
N GLU A 183 -1.50 8.04 1.48
CA GLU A 183 -1.88 7.83 2.88
C GLU A 183 -2.33 6.38 3.16
N LEU A 184 -2.74 5.63 2.13
CA LEU A 184 -3.21 4.25 2.26
C LEU A 184 -2.10 3.20 2.15
N THR A 185 -0.87 3.57 1.79
CA THR A 185 0.21 2.61 1.52
C THR A 185 0.45 1.64 2.68
N VAL A 186 0.53 2.15 3.92
CA VAL A 186 0.74 1.33 5.12
C VAL A 186 -0.56 0.68 5.60
N TRP A 187 -1.70 1.27 5.25
CA TRP A 187 -3.01 0.68 5.50
C TRP A 187 -3.28 -0.55 4.61
N THR A 188 -2.68 -0.68 3.44
CA THR A 188 -2.96 -1.75 2.47
C THR A 188 -2.94 -3.17 3.07
N PRO A 189 -1.89 -3.63 3.77
CA PRO A 189 -1.91 -4.96 4.39
C PRO A 189 -2.90 -5.07 5.57
N LEU A 190 -3.11 -3.98 6.31
CA LEU A 190 -4.06 -3.93 7.43
C LEU A 190 -5.51 -4.03 6.93
N MET A 191 -5.89 -3.24 5.92
CA MET A 191 -7.21 -3.31 5.31
C MET A 191 -7.45 -4.68 4.66
N ALA A 192 -6.43 -5.25 4.00
CA ALA A 192 -6.56 -6.55 3.36
C ALA A 192 -6.80 -7.68 4.38
N THR A 193 -6.18 -7.58 5.56
CA THR A 193 -6.40 -8.52 6.67
C THR A 193 -7.76 -8.30 7.32
N LEU A 194 -8.11 -7.05 7.68
CA LEU A 194 -9.37 -6.72 8.33
C LEU A 194 -10.59 -7.01 7.43
N ALA A 195 -10.43 -7.00 6.11
CA ALA A 195 -11.48 -7.36 5.15
C ALA A 195 -11.87 -8.83 5.24
N ASN A 196 -10.87 -9.70 5.38
CA ASN A 196 -11.06 -11.15 5.44
C ASN A 196 -10.00 -11.76 6.36
N PRO A 197 -10.19 -11.73 7.68
CA PRO A 197 -9.17 -12.20 8.61
C PRO A 197 -8.88 -13.69 8.49
N VAL A 198 -9.89 -14.49 8.11
CA VAL A 198 -9.75 -15.93 7.89
C VAL A 198 -8.88 -16.21 6.67
N SER A 199 -8.93 -15.36 5.65
CA SER A 199 -8.09 -15.46 4.46
C SER A 199 -7.74 -14.07 3.92
N PRO A 200 -6.71 -13.41 4.49
CA PRO A 200 -6.35 -12.03 4.16
C PRO A 200 -6.21 -11.82 2.66
N LEU A 201 -6.77 -10.72 2.17
CA LEU A 201 -6.84 -10.46 0.73
C LEU A 201 -5.43 -10.26 0.14
N PRO A 202 -5.15 -10.78 -1.06
CA PRO A 202 -3.90 -10.50 -1.74
C PRO A 202 -3.86 -9.05 -2.23
N PHE A 203 -2.67 -8.47 -2.26
CA PHE A 203 -2.49 -7.09 -2.67
C PHE A 203 -1.20 -6.83 -3.44
N LEU A 204 -1.21 -5.74 -4.20
CA LEU A 204 -0.04 -5.09 -4.76
C LEU A 204 0.02 -3.65 -4.24
N ALA A 205 1.16 -3.23 -3.69
CA ALA A 205 1.40 -1.86 -3.23
C ALA A 205 2.65 -1.27 -3.88
N ILE A 206 2.52 -0.04 -4.36
CA ILE A 206 3.63 0.77 -4.88
C ILE A 206 3.75 2.03 -4.02
N PRO A 207 4.70 2.07 -3.08
CA PRO A 207 4.89 3.24 -2.23
C PRO A 207 5.26 4.50 -3.03
N CYS A 208 4.97 5.69 -2.51
CA CYS A 208 5.45 6.98 -3.06
C CYS A 208 5.66 8.01 -1.96
N CYS A 209 4.60 8.30 -1.21
CA CYS A 209 4.57 9.35 -0.19
C CYS A 209 4.46 8.73 1.20
N SER A 210 5.31 9.17 2.11
CA SER A 210 5.40 8.61 3.45
C SER A 210 4.50 9.36 4.42
N HIS A 211 3.45 8.68 4.88
CA HIS A 211 2.46 9.17 5.83
C HIS A 211 2.30 8.18 6.99
N SER A 212 1.87 8.66 8.17
CA SER A 212 1.40 7.79 9.25
C SER A 212 -0.03 7.30 8.99
N LEU A 213 -0.57 6.45 9.86
CA LEU A 213 -1.93 5.94 9.72
C LEU A 213 -3.01 7.04 9.77
N THR A 214 -2.70 8.23 10.29
CA THR A 214 -3.59 9.41 10.27
C THR A 214 -3.56 10.18 8.95
N GLY A 215 -2.70 9.78 8.00
CA GLY A 215 -2.47 10.53 6.75
C GLY A 215 -1.52 11.72 6.92
N ALA A 216 -1.03 12.01 8.13
CA ALA A 216 -0.05 13.06 8.35
C ALA A 216 1.33 12.67 7.76
N PRO A 217 2.09 13.60 7.15
CA PRO A 217 3.45 13.30 6.69
C PRO A 217 4.33 12.76 7.80
N TYR A 218 4.96 11.61 7.56
CA TYR A 218 5.73 10.91 8.59
C TYR A 218 6.97 10.26 7.99
N TRP A 219 8.07 10.25 8.75
CA TRP A 219 9.31 9.60 8.36
C TRP A 219 9.54 8.37 9.22
N TYR A 220 9.35 7.20 8.62
CA TYR A 220 9.62 5.94 9.28
C TYR A 220 11.11 5.79 9.60
N PRO A 221 11.45 5.24 10.76
CA PRO A 221 12.84 4.93 11.09
C PRO A 221 13.39 3.87 10.12
N PRO A 222 14.71 3.84 9.91
CA PRO A 222 15.39 2.81 9.15
C PRO A 222 15.15 1.46 9.85
N PRO A 223 15.06 0.37 9.08
CA PRO A 223 14.93 -0.96 9.65
C PRO A 223 16.15 -1.25 10.55
N SER A 224 15.90 -1.78 11.76
CA SER A 224 16.98 -2.25 12.63
C SER A 224 17.69 -3.42 11.95
N ARG A 225 19.01 -3.31 11.77
CA ARG A 225 19.79 -4.44 11.26
C ARG A 225 19.75 -5.54 12.30
N LYS A 226 19.19 -6.71 11.96
CA LYS A 226 19.57 -7.94 12.67
C LYS A 226 21.06 -8.13 12.38
N PRO A 227 21.93 -8.32 13.39
CA PRO A 227 23.33 -8.63 13.14
C PRO A 227 23.38 -9.88 12.25
N ILE A 228 24.12 -9.77 11.15
CA ILE A 228 24.38 -10.87 10.23
C ILE A 228 25.11 -11.94 11.06
N GLY A 229 24.40 -13.00 11.42
CA GLY A 229 24.98 -14.16 12.07
C GLY A 229 25.91 -14.86 11.08
N LEU A 230 27.17 -15.05 11.49
CA LEU A 230 28.06 -16.03 10.89
C LEU A 230 27.36 -17.40 10.92
N ASP A 231 27.41 -18.04 9.76
CA ASP A 231 27.00 -19.40 9.51
C ASP A 231 27.66 -20.38 10.48
N ASP A 232 26.92 -21.41 10.82
CA ASP A 232 27.28 -22.61 11.58
C ASP A 232 28.64 -23.20 11.18
N ALA A 233 29.64 -23.10 12.05
CA ALA A 233 30.75 -24.06 12.12
C ALA A 233 31.42 -24.06 13.50
N THR A 234 31.54 -25.27 14.04
CA THR A 234 32.40 -25.71 15.16
C THR A 234 31.99 -25.36 16.60
N ARG A 235 31.47 -26.40 17.26
CA ARG A 235 31.60 -26.65 18.70
C ARG A 235 33.02 -26.32 19.18
N GLY A 236 33.12 -25.37 20.10
CA GLY A 236 34.32 -25.10 20.89
C GLY A 236 33.91 -24.48 22.22
N SER A 237 34.12 -25.22 23.30
CA SER A 237 33.80 -24.87 24.68
C SER A 237 34.32 -23.48 25.11
N PRO A 238 33.67 -22.80 26.08
CA PRO A 238 34.12 -21.49 26.54
C PRO A 238 35.44 -21.61 27.32
N PRO A 239 36.43 -20.74 27.09
CA PRO A 239 37.62 -20.72 27.93
C PRO A 239 37.33 -20.00 29.24
N GLN A 240 37.61 -20.72 30.33
CA GLN A 240 37.72 -20.18 31.69
C GLN A 240 38.74 -19.02 31.72
N LYS A 241 38.38 -17.90 32.33
CA LYS A 241 39.36 -16.98 32.91
C LYS A 241 39.09 -16.83 34.40
N LYS A 242 40.11 -17.24 35.15
CA LYS A 242 40.29 -17.07 36.59
C LYS A 242 40.45 -15.59 36.92
N ASP A 243 39.73 -15.18 37.95
CA ASP A 243 40.14 -14.40 39.11
C ASP A 243 41.29 -13.40 38.96
N GLU A 244 41.00 -12.13 39.23
CA GLU A 244 41.78 -11.33 40.18
C GLU A 244 40.89 -10.22 40.80
N GLU A 245 40.69 -10.34 42.12
CA GLU A 245 40.01 -9.39 42.99
C GLU A 245 40.91 -8.17 43.27
N THR A 246 40.35 -6.95 43.31
CA THR A 246 40.64 -5.99 44.41
C THR A 246 39.54 -4.92 44.59
N ASN A 247 38.61 -5.23 45.50
CA ASN A 247 38.13 -4.42 46.64
C ASN A 247 38.20 -2.87 46.62
N LYS A 248 37.05 -2.16 46.71
CA LYS A 248 36.54 -1.42 47.91
C LYS A 248 35.50 -0.30 47.62
N GLN A 249 34.31 -0.49 48.22
CA GLN A 249 33.50 0.43 49.06
C GLN A 249 32.95 1.78 48.55
N ALA A 250 31.61 1.89 48.55
CA ALA A 250 30.71 2.83 49.28
C ALA A 250 29.32 2.83 48.57
N GLU A 251 28.22 2.35 49.15
CA GLU A 251 27.24 3.06 50.04
C GLU A 251 26.86 4.45 49.48
N GLU A 252 25.62 4.94 49.33
CA GLU A 252 24.23 4.60 49.70
C GLU A 252 23.31 5.64 48.98
N ASN A 253 21.97 5.45 49.06
CA ASN A 253 20.87 6.44 48.87
C ASN A 253 20.05 6.46 47.56
N GLU A 254 18.91 5.78 47.64
CA GLU A 254 17.51 6.29 47.59
C GLU A 254 17.07 7.40 46.60
N ASN A 255 15.86 7.12 46.06
CA ASN A 255 14.75 7.99 45.65
C ASN A 255 14.54 8.36 44.16
N GLU A 256 13.35 7.93 43.73
CA GLU A 256 12.40 8.51 42.76
C GLU A 256 12.78 9.86 42.13
N GLU A 257 12.75 9.94 40.80
CA GLU A 257 11.89 10.90 40.11
C GLU A 257 11.76 10.60 38.61
N LEU A 258 10.51 10.69 38.14
CA LEU A 258 10.11 10.68 36.74
C LEU A 258 10.85 11.79 35.96
N GLU A 259 11.77 11.44 35.06
CA GLU A 259 12.35 12.43 34.16
C GLU A 259 11.32 12.90 33.13
N ARG A 260 10.63 13.99 33.51
CA ARG A 260 9.97 14.91 32.59
C ARG A 260 11.01 15.45 31.61
N ASN A 261 10.80 15.15 30.35
CA ASN A 261 11.48 15.79 29.22
C ASN A 261 11.48 17.32 29.39
N PRO A 262 12.64 18.01 29.48
CA PRO A 262 12.65 19.46 29.57
C PRO A 262 12.26 20.02 28.20
N GLN A 263 11.12 20.68 28.12
CA GLN A 263 10.68 21.41 26.95
C GLN A 263 11.48 22.73 26.86
N PRO A 264 12.30 22.95 25.81
CA PRO A 264 13.05 24.19 25.69
C PRO A 264 12.11 25.33 25.25
N ALA A 265 12.18 26.46 25.95
CA ALA A 265 11.38 27.68 25.71
C ALA A 265 11.77 28.46 24.43
N SER A 266 12.42 27.82 23.45
CA SER A 266 12.86 28.46 22.22
C SER A 266 12.57 27.54 21.03
N GLY A 267 11.67 28.01 20.16
CA GLY A 267 11.14 27.30 18.98
C GLY A 267 12.15 27.13 17.85
N ASP A 268 13.30 26.52 18.12
CA ASP A 268 14.30 26.23 17.10
C ASP A 268 14.18 24.78 16.60
N LEU A 269 13.10 24.53 15.83
CA LEU A 269 12.77 23.23 15.21
C LEU A 269 13.93 22.65 14.38
N LYS A 270 14.87 23.47 13.91
CA LYS A 270 16.07 23.02 13.19
C LYS A 270 17.06 22.31 14.12
N LYS A 271 17.27 22.83 15.33
CA LYS A 271 18.17 22.19 16.31
C LYS A 271 17.62 20.89 16.84
N LEU A 272 16.30 20.80 17.05
CA LEU A 272 15.65 19.56 17.47
C LEU A 272 15.71 18.47 16.37
N ARG A 273 15.57 18.87 15.09
CA ARG A 273 15.75 17.95 13.95
C ARG A 273 17.21 17.52 13.81
N ALA A 274 18.16 18.44 13.95
CA ALA A 274 19.58 18.13 13.89
C ALA A 274 20.01 17.20 15.03
N SER A 275 19.52 17.41 16.26
CA SER A 275 19.84 16.54 17.39
C SER A 275 19.22 15.15 17.24
N LYS A 276 17.98 15.06 16.73
CA LYS A 276 17.33 13.76 16.48
C LYS A 276 17.99 13.01 15.32
N MET A 277 18.41 13.71 14.27
CA MET A 277 19.19 13.14 13.16
C MET A 277 20.60 12.71 13.60
N ALA A 278 21.24 13.48 14.48
CA ALA A 278 22.55 13.14 15.03
C ALA A 278 22.49 11.94 16.00
N ALA A 279 21.48 11.88 16.87
CA ALA A 279 21.24 10.73 17.76
C ALA A 279 20.96 9.44 16.96
N MET A 280 20.29 9.58 15.82
CA MET A 280 19.98 8.49 14.88
C MET A 280 21.20 8.06 14.05
N ALA A 281 22.08 8.99 13.70
CA ALA A 281 23.36 8.70 13.04
C ALA A 281 24.38 8.05 14.00
N ALA A 282 24.34 8.39 15.29
CA ALA A 282 25.25 7.85 16.30
C ALA A 282 25.01 6.34 16.62
N GLN A 283 23.89 5.76 16.20
CA GLN A 283 23.57 4.34 16.39
C GLN A 283 23.92 3.45 15.19
N ILE A 284 24.45 4.02 14.09
CA ILE A 284 24.73 3.31 12.84
C ILE A 284 26.21 3.47 12.50
N ASP A 285 26.90 2.34 12.34
CA ASP A 285 28.30 2.25 11.92
C ASP A 285 28.55 3.07 10.63
N LEU A 286 29.61 3.88 10.65
CA LEU A 286 29.86 5.11 9.86
C LEU A 286 30.11 4.91 8.34
N ALA A 287 29.74 3.77 7.75
CA ALA A 287 30.11 3.43 6.37
C ALA A 287 28.94 3.20 5.39
N VAL A 288 27.67 3.35 5.81
CA VAL A 288 26.52 3.10 4.91
C VAL A 288 25.59 4.32 4.84
N PRO A 289 25.23 4.80 3.63
CA PRO A 289 24.28 5.90 3.49
C PRO A 289 22.95 5.59 4.17
N SER A 290 22.41 6.56 4.92
CA SER A 290 21.09 6.45 5.53
C SER A 290 20.03 6.13 4.45
N PRO A 291 19.14 5.16 4.69
CA PRO A 291 18.14 4.78 3.70
C PRO A 291 17.21 5.95 3.38
N SER A 292 16.75 6.01 2.12
CA SER A 292 15.83 7.07 1.68
C SER A 292 14.47 6.94 2.39
N ARG A 293 13.70 8.04 2.45
CA ARG A 293 12.32 8.03 2.97
C ARG A 293 11.46 6.95 2.32
N TYR A 294 11.64 6.78 1.01
CA TYR A 294 11.01 5.74 0.22
C TYR A 294 11.40 4.32 0.70
N ALA A 295 12.69 4.09 0.95
CA ALA A 295 13.18 2.80 1.42
C ALA A 295 12.66 2.48 2.83
N CYS A 296 12.59 3.46 3.73
CA CYS A 296 12.00 3.27 5.06
C CYS A 296 10.50 2.94 4.99
N LEU A 297 9.74 3.66 4.15
CA LEU A 297 8.31 3.37 3.93
C LEU A 297 8.09 1.96 3.37
N THR A 298 8.90 1.57 2.39
CA THR A 298 8.89 0.22 1.81
C THR A 298 9.18 -0.83 2.89
N ALA A 299 10.25 -0.65 3.66
CA ALA A 299 10.62 -1.56 4.75
C ALA A 299 9.52 -1.66 5.82
N LYS A 300 8.89 -0.54 6.19
CA LYS A 300 7.77 -0.53 7.14
C LYS A 300 6.58 -1.32 6.61
N THR A 301 6.20 -1.08 5.35
CA THR A 301 5.06 -1.76 4.73
C THR A 301 5.29 -3.27 4.65
N VAL A 302 6.50 -3.69 4.27
CA VAL A 302 6.92 -5.10 4.29
C VAL A 302 6.85 -5.67 5.71
N SER A 303 7.42 -4.99 6.69
CA SER A 303 7.45 -5.45 8.09
C SER A 303 6.05 -5.66 8.67
N ILE A 304 5.11 -4.72 8.45
CA ILE A 304 3.72 -4.89 8.89
C ILE A 304 3.08 -6.08 8.18
N SER A 305 3.33 -6.24 6.88
CA SER A 305 2.74 -7.34 6.12
C SER A 305 3.25 -8.71 6.59
N GLU A 306 4.54 -8.82 6.93
CA GLU A 306 5.13 -10.03 7.48
C GLU A 306 4.57 -10.35 8.88
N GLU A 307 4.36 -9.33 9.72
CA GLU A 307 3.72 -9.46 11.04
C GLU A 307 2.28 -10.01 10.91
N LEU A 308 1.58 -9.64 9.83
CA LEU A 308 0.25 -10.14 9.48
C LEU A 308 0.27 -11.50 8.76
N GLY A 309 1.43 -12.16 8.63
CA GLY A 309 1.54 -13.50 8.06
C GLY A 309 1.56 -13.58 6.54
N TYR A 310 1.70 -12.45 5.84
CA TYR A 310 1.84 -12.47 4.38
C TYR A 310 3.19 -13.05 3.94
N SER A 311 3.18 -13.77 2.82
CA SER A 311 4.39 -14.04 2.04
C SER A 311 4.63 -12.88 1.09
N ILE A 312 5.63 -12.07 1.43
CA ILE A 312 5.92 -10.84 0.71
C ILE A 312 6.97 -11.07 -0.36
N HIS A 313 6.68 -10.56 -1.56
CA HIS A 313 7.62 -10.49 -2.66
C HIS A 313 7.83 -9.02 -3.02
N THR A 314 9.08 -8.57 -3.03
CA THR A 314 9.45 -7.24 -3.50
C THR A 314 10.21 -7.35 -4.81
N SER A 315 9.91 -6.46 -5.75
CA SER A 315 10.63 -6.40 -7.03
C SER A 315 10.86 -4.95 -7.44
N GLN A 316 12.06 -4.65 -7.91
CA GLN A 316 12.36 -3.37 -8.54
C GLN A 316 11.77 -3.38 -9.95
N VAL A 317 10.94 -2.39 -10.26
CA VAL A 317 10.38 -2.22 -11.60
C VAL A 317 10.99 -1.00 -12.26
N GLN A 318 11.44 -1.17 -13.50
CA GLN A 318 11.85 -0.08 -14.37
C GLN A 318 10.60 0.64 -14.90
N LEU A 319 10.02 1.50 -14.07
CA LEU A 319 9.06 2.49 -14.51
C LEU A 319 9.83 3.73 -15.02
N PRO A 320 9.27 4.53 -15.96
CA PRO A 320 9.94 5.73 -16.47
C PRO A 320 10.33 6.78 -15.40
N SER A 321 9.85 6.63 -14.16
CA SER A 321 10.25 7.43 -12.99
C SER A 321 11.27 6.70 -12.11
N LEU A 322 12.11 7.47 -11.40
CA LEU A 322 13.18 6.95 -10.54
C LEU A 322 12.62 6.10 -9.37
N ARG A 323 12.90 4.79 -9.41
CA ARG A 323 12.80 3.79 -8.31
C ARG A 323 11.39 3.48 -7.78
N ASN A 324 10.77 2.44 -8.34
CA ASN A 324 9.50 1.90 -7.87
C ASN A 324 9.64 0.41 -7.52
N THR A 325 9.87 0.13 -6.24
CA THR A 325 9.69 -1.19 -5.64
C THR A 325 8.20 -1.51 -5.59
N VAL A 326 7.82 -2.62 -6.21
CA VAL A 326 6.50 -3.22 -6.09
C VAL A 326 6.52 -4.20 -4.93
N ILE A 327 5.57 -4.08 -4.00
CA ILE A 327 5.36 -5.02 -2.89
C ILE A 327 4.13 -5.85 -3.23
N VAL A 328 4.27 -7.17 -3.27
CA VAL A 328 3.15 -8.10 -3.47
C VAL A 328 3.00 -8.95 -2.22
N GLY A 329 1.83 -8.85 -1.58
CA GLY A 329 1.45 -9.69 -0.45
C GLY A 329 0.47 -10.77 -0.89
N VAL A 330 0.85 -12.03 -0.68
CA VAL A 330 -0.04 -13.19 -0.86
C VAL A 330 -0.01 -14.06 0.39
N ARG A 331 -1.11 -14.72 0.73
CA ARG A 331 -1.12 -15.62 1.88
C ARG A 331 -0.15 -16.79 1.66
N ARG A 332 0.59 -17.16 2.70
CA ARG A 332 1.34 -18.42 2.73
C ARG A 332 0.33 -19.57 2.72
N GLN A 333 0.24 -20.36 1.66
CA GLN A 333 -0.47 -21.63 1.76
C GLN A 333 0.26 -22.46 2.83
N GLN A 334 -0.43 -22.85 3.90
CA GLN A 334 0.11 -23.86 4.80
C GLN A 334 0.29 -25.13 3.97
N SER A 335 1.55 -25.46 3.64
CA SER A 335 1.88 -26.79 3.14
C SER A 335 1.41 -27.79 4.19
N SER A 336 0.56 -28.74 3.80
CA SER A 336 0.02 -29.82 4.62
C SER A 336 1.07 -30.85 5.08
N LEU A 337 2.30 -30.40 5.32
CA LEU A 337 3.49 -31.21 5.61
C LEU A 337 4.13 -30.78 6.93
N SER A 338 3.34 -30.78 8.01
CA SER A 338 3.88 -30.97 9.36
C SER A 338 2.82 -31.58 10.26
N SER A 339 2.92 -32.89 10.46
CA SER A 339 1.98 -33.75 11.19
C SER A 339 2.08 -33.62 12.72
N SER A 340 2.17 -32.41 13.28
CA SER A 340 2.28 -32.26 14.74
C SER A 340 1.80 -30.94 15.35
N SER A 341 1.07 -30.09 14.62
CA SER A 341 0.52 -28.85 15.19
C SER A 341 -0.95 -29.03 15.51
N LYS A 342 -1.37 -28.67 16.73
CA LYS A 342 -2.78 -28.63 17.16
C LYS A 342 -3.62 -27.99 16.05
N GLU A 343 -4.66 -28.68 15.60
CA GLU A 343 -5.64 -28.11 14.66
C GLU A 343 -6.29 -26.89 15.32
N VAL A 344 -5.83 -25.70 14.94
CA VAL A 344 -6.49 -24.44 15.29
C VAL A 344 -7.62 -24.25 14.28
N SER A 345 -8.83 -23.93 14.74
CA SER A 345 -9.94 -23.77 13.80
C SER A 345 -9.71 -22.51 12.94
N PRO A 346 -10.18 -22.48 11.68
CA PRO A 346 -10.04 -21.30 10.81
C PRO A 346 -10.65 -20.02 11.39
N ARG A 347 -11.61 -20.16 12.32
CA ARG A 347 -12.21 -19.03 13.04
C ARG A 347 -11.26 -18.47 14.09
N ASP A 348 -10.62 -19.34 14.87
CA ASP A 348 -9.66 -18.91 15.89
C ASP A 348 -8.40 -18.29 15.25
N GLU A 349 -7.94 -18.81 14.11
CA GLU A 349 -6.85 -18.18 13.34
C GLU A 349 -7.25 -16.79 12.81
N GLY A 350 -8.49 -16.64 12.32
CA GLY A 350 -8.99 -15.36 11.81
C GLY A 350 -9.20 -14.30 12.90
N GLU A 351 -9.69 -14.70 14.07
CA GLU A 351 -9.77 -13.81 15.24
C GLU A 351 -8.37 -13.37 15.67
N SER A 352 -7.41 -14.30 15.76
CA SER A 352 -6.02 -13.98 16.11
C SER A 352 -5.35 -12.99 15.13
N LEU A 353 -5.63 -13.10 13.82
CA LEU A 353 -5.10 -12.15 12.82
C LEU A 353 -5.80 -10.79 12.88
N SER A 354 -7.09 -10.76 13.18
CA SER A 354 -7.82 -9.51 13.43
C SER A 354 -7.23 -8.77 14.62
N ASP A 355 -7.00 -9.48 15.73
CA ASP A 355 -6.40 -8.93 16.94
C ASP A 355 -4.98 -8.43 16.69
N THR A 356 -4.19 -9.18 15.91
CA THR A 356 -2.85 -8.75 15.50
C THR A 356 -2.91 -7.45 14.69
N ALA A 357 -3.82 -7.36 13.71
CA ALA A 357 -4.00 -6.16 12.91
C ALA A 357 -4.42 -4.95 13.78
N LEU A 358 -5.34 -5.15 14.73
CA LEU A 358 -5.77 -4.10 15.66
C LEU A 358 -4.64 -3.69 16.62
N ALA A 359 -3.82 -4.63 17.10
CA ALA A 359 -2.66 -4.34 17.93
C ALA A 359 -1.61 -3.51 17.17
N ILE A 360 -1.38 -3.81 15.89
CA ILE A 360 -0.52 -2.99 15.03
C ILE A 360 -1.10 -1.59 14.89
N VAL A 361 -2.39 -1.44 14.59
CA VAL A 361 -3.05 -0.13 14.46
C VAL A 361 -2.91 0.67 15.76
N GLN A 362 -3.18 0.05 16.90
CA GLN A 362 -2.99 0.67 18.22
C GLN A 362 -1.56 1.19 18.39
N ARG A 363 -0.56 0.33 18.16
CA ARG A 363 0.87 0.67 18.26
C ARG A 363 1.26 1.84 17.35
N GLU A 364 0.83 1.82 16.10
CA GLU A 364 1.17 2.89 15.15
C GLU A 364 0.47 4.21 15.47
N CYS A 365 -0.71 4.16 16.13
CA CYS A 365 -1.47 5.33 16.56
C CYS A 365 -1.07 5.88 17.94
N GLU A 366 -0.26 5.17 18.74
CA GLU A 366 0.21 5.64 20.06
C GLU A 366 0.84 7.03 19.99
N ARG A 367 1.57 7.31 18.90
CA ARG A 367 2.24 8.60 18.68
C ARG A 367 1.26 9.77 18.55
N GLU A 368 0.01 9.52 18.16
CA GLU A 368 -1.06 10.51 18.05
C GLU A 368 -2.01 10.50 19.27
N GLY A 369 -1.74 9.67 20.29
CA GLY A 369 -2.59 9.54 21.47
C GLY A 369 -3.55 8.36 21.43
N GLY A 370 -3.35 7.40 20.52
CA GLY A 370 -4.16 6.19 20.38
C GLY A 370 -5.15 6.26 19.22
N ILE A 371 -5.92 5.18 19.04
CA ILE A 371 -6.82 5.02 17.87
C ILE A 371 -7.89 6.09 17.82
N GLU A 372 -8.49 6.48 18.95
CA GLU A 372 -9.55 7.49 18.99
C GLU A 372 -9.08 8.85 18.48
N GLU A 373 -7.91 9.32 18.92
CA GLU A 373 -7.38 10.61 18.51
C GLU A 373 -6.88 10.56 17.05
N ALA A 374 -6.25 9.45 16.67
CA ALA A 374 -5.88 9.20 15.28
C ALA A 374 -7.10 9.20 14.33
N ALA A 375 -8.23 8.64 14.76
CA ALA A 375 -9.48 8.63 14.01
C ALA A 375 -10.05 10.04 13.83
N LYS A 376 -10.04 10.87 14.90
CA LYS A 376 -10.46 12.29 14.80
C LYS A 376 -9.62 13.05 13.78
N ILE A 377 -8.29 12.91 13.85
CA ILE A 377 -7.36 13.55 12.90
C ILE A 377 -7.66 13.11 11.47
N TRP A 378 -7.87 11.81 11.24
CA TRP A 378 -8.22 11.29 9.91
C TRP A 378 -9.51 11.92 9.38
N ILE A 379 -10.56 11.93 10.20
CA ILE A 379 -11.86 12.48 9.82
C ILE A 379 -11.77 13.98 9.55
N GLU A 380 -11.12 14.77 10.40
CA GLU A 380 -10.91 16.21 10.19
C GLU A 380 -10.20 16.49 8.86
N ARG A 381 -9.15 15.74 8.53
CA ARG A 381 -8.44 15.86 7.25
C ARG A 381 -9.36 15.55 6.07
N VAL A 382 -10.20 14.52 6.19
CA VAL A 382 -11.20 14.18 5.18
C VAL A 382 -12.19 15.34 4.99
N LYS A 383 -12.64 15.99 6.08
CA LYS A 383 -13.53 17.17 6.01
C LYS A 383 -12.84 18.34 5.29
N GLU A 384 -11.60 18.67 5.67
CA GLU A 384 -10.84 19.75 5.05
C GLU A 384 -10.60 19.52 3.56
N PHE A 385 -10.28 18.28 3.20
CA PHE A 385 -10.09 17.88 1.80
C PHE A 385 -11.38 18.11 1.00
N HIS A 386 -12.54 17.76 1.55
CA HIS A 386 -13.81 18.00 0.88
C HIS A 386 -14.13 19.49 0.72
N MET A 387 -13.99 20.29 1.78
CA MET A 387 -14.27 21.73 1.75
C MET A 387 -13.42 22.46 0.69
N LYS A 388 -12.14 22.11 0.57
CA LYS A 388 -11.24 22.68 -0.45
C LYS A 388 -11.71 22.37 -1.87
N ASN A 389 -12.21 21.15 -2.11
CA ASN A 389 -12.69 20.71 -3.42
C ASN A 389 -14.09 21.24 -3.77
N HIS A 390 -14.92 21.54 -2.78
CA HIS A 390 -16.24 22.14 -3.02
C HIS A 390 -16.12 23.64 -3.32
N ASN A 391 -15.22 24.35 -2.63
CA ASN A 391 -15.00 25.78 -2.86
C ASN A 391 -14.34 26.07 -4.22
N SER A 392 -13.52 25.16 -4.75
CA SER A 392 -12.95 25.29 -6.10
C SER A 392 -13.96 25.01 -7.22
N ALA A 393 -15.07 24.32 -6.94
CA ALA A 393 -16.12 24.05 -7.92
C ALA A 393 -17.19 25.17 -8.03
N GLY A 394 -17.28 26.07 -7.04
CA GLY A 394 -18.29 27.14 -6.98
C GLY A 394 -17.87 28.50 -7.57
N GLY A 395 -16.64 28.65 -8.05
CA GLY A 395 -16.13 29.90 -8.63
C GLY A 395 -16.35 29.97 -10.14
N SER A 396 -17.53 30.42 -10.59
CA SER A 396 -17.73 30.82 -11.98
C SER A 396 -17.06 32.17 -12.23
N GLY A 397 -16.00 32.18 -13.02
CA GLY A 397 -15.45 33.40 -13.62
C GLY A 397 -13.97 33.60 -13.36
N ASN A 398 -13.18 33.21 -14.37
CA ASN A 398 -11.78 33.62 -14.58
C ASN A 398 -10.70 32.88 -13.77
N GLU A 399 -10.35 31.66 -14.19
CA GLU A 399 -9.06 31.03 -13.85
C GLU A 399 -8.37 30.46 -15.11
N MET A 400 -7.81 31.36 -15.92
CA MET A 400 -6.48 31.08 -16.47
C MET A 400 -5.49 31.39 -15.34
N ALA A 401 -4.65 30.40 -15.02
CA ALA A 401 -3.57 30.47 -14.04
C ALA A 401 -3.97 30.51 -12.55
N SER A 402 -4.33 29.34 -11.99
CA SER A 402 -4.01 29.06 -10.59
C SER A 402 -3.96 27.55 -10.32
N MET A 403 -2.83 27.11 -9.77
CA MET A 403 -2.63 25.89 -8.98
C MET A 403 -2.61 24.51 -9.68
N GLY A 404 -1.63 24.35 -10.58
CA GLY A 404 -0.78 23.17 -10.54
C GLY A 404 -0.02 23.13 -9.20
N LEU A 405 -0.44 22.28 -8.27
CA LEU A 405 0.24 22.08 -6.99
C LEU A 405 0.73 20.64 -6.86
N ARG A 406 1.96 20.48 -7.36
CA ARG A 406 3.06 19.62 -6.89
C ARG A 406 2.95 18.11 -7.12
N ARG A 407 3.05 17.71 -8.40
CA ARG A 407 4.19 16.83 -8.74
C ARG A 407 5.43 17.68 -8.56
N ARG A 408 6.19 17.43 -7.49
CA ARG A 408 7.56 17.97 -7.41
C ARG A 408 8.38 17.16 -8.38
N ASP A 409 8.96 17.84 -9.36
CA ASP A 409 10.13 17.37 -10.08
C ASP A 409 11.15 16.87 -9.03
N ILE A 410 11.42 15.57 -9.08
CA ILE A 410 12.55 14.97 -8.39
C ILE A 410 13.71 15.16 -9.36
N GLU A 411 14.32 16.33 -9.33
CA GLU A 411 15.75 16.47 -9.65
C GLU A 411 16.54 16.01 -8.42
N VAL A 412 17.07 14.79 -8.49
CA VAL A 412 18.46 14.43 -8.11
C VAL A 412 18.89 13.28 -9.00
#